data_AF-A0A7X1LBP2-F1
#
_entry.id   AF-A0A7X1LBP2-F1
#
_cell.length_a   1.000
_cell.length_b   1.000
_cell.length_c   1.000
_cell.angle_alpha   90.00
_cell.angle_beta   90.00
_cell.angle_gamma   90.00
#
_symmetry.space_group_name_H-M   'P 1'
#
loop_
_entity.id
_entity.type
_entity.pdbx_description
1 polymer ?
#
loop_
_entity_poly.entity_id
_entity_poly.type
_entity_poly.pdbx_seq_one_letter_code
_entity_poly.pdbx_strand_id
1 'polypeptide(L)'
;MGKAYWYSTNNGQFASSTYYFKEFPGWVSKWNEQKKADAYYEKHWKLSRPKSTYKNSFQDDRPYENPHDLGYGKVFPHPFGGKDNKYYYTLLMASPIVDELTMDFVMALVQNEKLGQDSVSDYLAISLSGTDYVGHLFGPASLESEENLLRLDRTLIAPTLALFLGTKLPSGSVGKPLTEAMSK
;
A
#
# COMPACT_ATOMS: atom_id res chain seq x y z
N MET A 1 -23.88 3.28 10.61
CA MET A 1 -23.04 4.41 10.17
C MET A 1 -21.77 3.83 9.57
N GLY A 2 -21.24 4.41 8.49
CA GLY A 2 -20.00 3.92 7.87
C GLY A 2 -18.78 4.18 8.75
N LYS A 3 -17.68 3.49 8.44
CA LYS A 3 -16.34 3.68 9.03
C LYS A 3 -15.39 4.06 7.91
N ALA A 4 -14.46 4.97 8.16
CA ALA A 4 -13.45 5.36 7.18
C ALA A 4 -12.09 5.49 7.86
N TYR A 5 -11.04 5.08 7.13
CA TYR A 5 -9.66 5.16 7.58
C TYR A 5 -8.77 5.61 6.41
N TRP A 6 -7.66 6.27 6.72
CA TRP A 6 -6.65 6.66 5.72
C TRP A 6 -5.24 6.65 6.30
N TYR A 7 -4.25 6.39 5.45
CA TYR A 7 -2.85 6.52 5.80
C TYR A 7 -2.49 7.99 6.08
N SER A 8 -1.78 8.23 7.18
CA SER A 8 -1.35 9.55 7.62
C SER A 8 0.15 9.73 7.37
N THR A 9 0.50 10.67 6.50
CA THR A 9 1.90 11.06 6.24
C THR A 9 2.56 11.79 7.40
N ASN A 10 1.81 12.13 8.46
CA ASN A 10 2.40 12.76 9.65
C ASN A 10 3.16 11.76 10.52
N ASN A 11 2.77 10.47 10.49
CA ASN A 11 3.25 9.48 11.45
C ASN A 11 3.16 8.02 10.97
N GLY A 12 2.78 7.75 9.71
CA GLY A 12 2.70 6.41 9.15
C GLY A 12 1.57 5.53 9.69
N GLN A 13 0.62 6.12 10.42
CA GLN A 13 -0.52 5.43 11.01
C GLN A 13 -1.73 5.43 10.07
N PHE A 14 -2.66 4.51 10.28
CA PHE A 14 -4.02 4.66 9.77
C PHE A 14 -4.82 5.51 10.74
N ALA A 15 -5.37 6.62 10.27
CA ALA A 15 -6.14 7.58 11.03
C ALA A 15 -7.62 7.58 10.62
N SER A 16 -8.46 8.25 11.41
CA SER A 16 -9.86 8.57 11.10
C SER A 16 -10.20 9.96 11.65
N SER A 17 -11.43 10.45 11.44
CA SER A 17 -11.93 11.69 12.06
C SER A 17 -12.99 11.42 13.12
N THR A 18 -13.24 12.46 13.92
CA THR A 18 -14.31 12.52 14.93
C THR A 18 -15.72 12.42 14.36
N TYR A 19 -15.87 12.56 13.04
CA TYR A 19 -17.14 12.28 12.35
C TYR A 19 -17.50 10.79 12.43
N TYR A 20 -16.51 9.89 12.31
CA TYR A 20 -16.73 8.44 12.30
C TYR A 20 -16.60 7.82 13.70
N PHE A 21 -15.68 8.32 14.52
CA PHE A 21 -15.39 7.75 15.83
C PHE A 21 -15.27 8.83 16.90
N LYS A 22 -16.04 8.71 17.98
CA LYS A 22 -15.79 9.49 19.21
C LYS A 22 -14.50 9.03 19.89
N GLU A 23 -14.28 7.72 19.90
CA GLU A 23 -13.09 7.06 20.43
C GLU A 23 -12.55 6.06 19.42
N PHE A 24 -11.23 6.04 19.26
CA PHE A 24 -10.56 5.22 18.26
C PHE A 24 -10.67 3.73 18.62
N PRO A 25 -11.06 2.83 17.70
CA PRO A 25 -11.26 1.43 18.04
C PRO A 25 -9.95 0.78 18.54
N GLY A 26 -10.03 0.01 19.61
CA GLY A 26 -8.83 -0.55 20.25
C GLY A 26 -7.97 -1.44 19.35
N TRP A 27 -8.57 -2.12 18.37
CA TRP A 27 -7.81 -2.91 17.40
C TRP A 27 -6.99 -2.02 16.44
N VAL A 28 -7.49 -0.84 16.09
CA VAL A 28 -6.80 0.13 15.24
C VAL A 28 -5.61 0.72 15.99
N SER A 29 -5.80 1.05 17.27
CA SER A 29 -4.69 1.47 18.15
C SER A 29 -3.59 0.41 18.21
N LYS A 30 -3.94 -0.86 18.44
CA LYS A 30 -3.00 -1.99 18.45
C LYS A 30 -2.30 -2.21 17.11
N TRP A 31 -2.98 -1.94 15.99
CA TRP A 31 -2.35 -2.00 14.67
C TRP A 31 -1.32 -0.87 14.52
N ASN A 32 -1.68 0.37 14.87
CA ASN A 32 -0.81 1.54 14.80
C ASN A 32 0.41 1.45 15.74
N GLU A 33 0.24 0.84 16.92
CA GLU A 33 1.33 0.60 17.89
C GLU A 33 2.45 -0.30 17.34
N GLN A 34 2.15 -1.14 16.35
CA GLN A 34 3.17 -1.97 15.68
C GLN A 34 4.12 -1.13 14.80
N LYS A 35 3.76 0.12 14.50
CA LYS A 35 4.55 1.07 13.71
C LYS A 35 5.13 0.43 12.43
N LYS A 36 4.30 -0.28 11.67
CA LYS A 36 4.75 -1.05 10.49
C LYS A 36 5.45 -0.18 9.45
N ALA A 37 5.07 1.09 9.33
CA ALA A 37 5.75 2.06 8.48
C ALA A 37 7.20 2.32 8.91
N ASP A 38 7.53 2.26 10.21
CA ASP A 38 8.89 2.46 10.72
C ASP A 38 9.85 1.34 10.32
N ALA A 39 9.33 0.17 9.93
CA ALA A 39 10.14 -0.94 9.45
C ALA A 39 10.90 -0.63 8.15
N TYR A 40 10.63 0.51 7.51
CA TYR A 40 11.25 0.96 6.26
C TYR A 40 12.31 2.05 6.45
N TYR A 41 12.64 2.45 7.69
CA TYR A 41 13.72 3.40 7.92
C TYR A 41 15.02 2.88 7.33
N GLU A 42 15.77 3.76 6.66
CA GLU A 42 17.03 3.46 5.97
C GLU A 42 16.92 2.41 4.86
N LYS A 43 15.70 1.93 4.55
CA LYS A 43 15.46 1.05 3.42
C LYS A 43 15.30 1.84 2.14
N HIS A 44 15.32 1.08 1.06
CA HIS A 44 15.20 1.60 -0.28
C HIS A 44 14.08 0.87 -1.01
N TRP A 45 13.36 1.59 -1.84
CA TRP A 45 12.58 0.97 -2.90
C TRP A 45 13.53 0.47 -3.98
N LYS A 46 13.46 -0.84 -4.24
CA LYS A 46 14.27 -1.54 -5.24
C LYS A 46 13.35 -2.26 -6.22
N LEU A 47 13.85 -2.50 -7.43
CA LEU A 47 13.20 -3.37 -8.40
C LEU A 47 13.01 -4.78 -7.82
N SER A 48 11.80 -5.31 -7.91
CA SER A 48 11.44 -6.65 -7.44
C SER A 48 11.91 -7.79 -8.36
N ARG A 49 12.42 -7.46 -9.56
CA ARG A 49 12.93 -8.38 -10.57
C ARG A 49 14.23 -7.84 -11.19
N PRO A 50 15.00 -8.63 -11.96
CA PRO A 50 16.13 -8.11 -12.71
C PRO A 50 15.68 -7.01 -13.70
N LYS A 51 16.40 -5.88 -13.74
CA LYS A 51 16.05 -4.71 -14.58
C LYS A 51 15.82 -5.06 -16.05
N SER A 52 16.54 -6.04 -16.61
CA SER A 52 16.37 -6.52 -17.99
C SER A 52 14.99 -7.14 -18.30
N THR A 53 14.21 -7.48 -17.28
CA THR A 53 12.87 -8.06 -17.43
C THR A 53 11.76 -7.01 -17.56
N TYR A 54 12.09 -5.73 -17.32
CA TYR A 54 11.15 -4.62 -17.39
C TYR A 54 11.08 -4.09 -18.82
N LYS A 55 9.86 -3.84 -19.29
CA LYS A 55 9.61 -3.23 -20.60
C LYS A 55 10.13 -1.80 -20.66
N ASN A 56 10.02 -1.06 -19.57
CA ASN A 56 10.47 0.32 -19.41
C ASN A 56 11.86 0.42 -18.79
N SER A 57 12.68 -0.63 -18.87
CA SER A 57 14.03 -0.67 -18.27
C SER A 57 14.98 0.45 -18.71
N PHE A 58 14.75 1.03 -19.88
CA PHE A 58 15.50 2.16 -20.44
C PHE A 58 14.95 3.54 -20.03
N GLN A 59 13.88 3.58 -19.22
CA GLN A 59 13.15 4.78 -18.79
C GLN A 59 13.36 5.05 -17.28
N ASP A 60 14.55 4.79 -16.76
CA ASP A 60 14.91 4.98 -15.33
C ASP A 60 15.46 6.39 -15.03
N ASP A 61 15.86 7.13 -16.07
CA ASP A 61 16.43 8.48 -15.92
C ASP A 61 15.79 9.41 -16.96
N ARG A 62 14.57 9.89 -16.70
CA ARG A 62 13.84 10.75 -17.64
C ARG A 62 13.89 12.21 -17.19
N PRO A 63 14.04 13.17 -18.11
CA PRO A 63 14.19 14.59 -17.75
C PRO A 63 12.93 15.24 -17.12
N TYR A 64 11.78 14.59 -17.20
CA TYR A 64 10.49 15.09 -16.69
C TYR A 64 9.95 14.30 -15.50
N GLU A 65 10.77 13.43 -14.90
CA GLU A 65 10.51 12.88 -13.56
C GLU A 65 10.87 13.95 -12.53
N ASN A 66 9.97 14.22 -11.57
CA ASN A 66 10.21 15.23 -10.54
C ASN A 66 10.11 14.71 -9.09
N PRO A 67 10.84 13.64 -8.71
CA PRO A 67 10.92 13.18 -7.33
C PRO A 67 11.85 14.04 -6.45
N HIS A 68 12.56 15.00 -7.05
CA HIS A 68 13.64 15.74 -6.41
C HIS A 68 13.17 16.55 -5.19
N ASP A 69 11.98 17.15 -5.26
CA ASP A 69 11.41 17.95 -4.18
C ASP A 69 11.15 17.13 -2.90
N LEU A 70 11.06 15.80 -3.02
CA LEU A 70 10.88 14.88 -1.90
C LEU A 70 12.18 14.18 -1.46
N GLY A 71 13.30 14.41 -2.17
CA GLY A 71 14.57 13.74 -1.90
C GLY A 71 14.61 12.26 -2.31
N TYR A 72 13.66 11.82 -3.14
CA TYR A 72 13.48 10.39 -3.46
C TYR A 72 14.47 9.88 -4.51
N GLY A 73 15.18 10.79 -5.18
CA GLY A 73 16.08 10.47 -6.30
C GLY A 73 15.29 10.06 -7.54
N LYS A 74 15.92 10.21 -8.71
CA LYS A 74 15.28 9.94 -10.01
C LYS A 74 15.45 8.51 -10.50
N VAL A 75 16.57 7.88 -10.18
CA VAL A 75 16.92 6.52 -10.63
C VAL A 75 16.81 5.52 -9.48
N PHE A 76 16.47 4.27 -9.79
CA PHE A 76 16.53 3.21 -8.79
C PHE A 76 17.97 2.96 -8.28
N PRO A 77 18.16 2.60 -7.00
CA PRO A 77 17.13 2.47 -5.95
C PRO A 77 16.79 3.79 -5.24
N HIS A 78 15.51 3.98 -4.90
CA HIS A 78 15.05 5.19 -4.21
C HIS A 78 15.15 5.05 -2.68
N PRO A 79 15.90 5.90 -1.98
CA PRO A 79 15.98 5.85 -0.52
C PRO A 79 14.69 6.39 0.12
N PHE A 80 14.13 5.65 1.09
CA PHE A 80 13.06 6.21 1.92
C PHE A 80 13.62 7.21 2.95
N GLY A 81 14.89 7.06 3.31
CA GLY A 81 15.56 7.86 4.32
C GLY A 81 15.25 7.41 5.75
N GLY A 82 15.74 8.20 6.70
CA GLY A 82 15.66 7.93 8.13
C GLY A 82 14.59 8.69 8.88
N LYS A 83 14.59 8.54 10.20
CA LYS A 83 13.69 9.24 11.13
C LYS A 83 13.76 10.77 11.03
N ASP A 84 14.93 11.28 10.64
CA ASP A 84 15.17 12.73 10.53
C ASP A 84 14.65 13.30 9.20
N ASN A 85 14.22 12.45 8.26
CA ASN A 85 13.63 12.90 7.01
C ASN A 85 12.16 13.30 7.23
N LYS A 86 11.89 14.60 7.20
CA LYS A 86 10.53 15.16 7.33
C LYS A 86 9.52 14.66 6.28
N TYR A 87 9.99 14.13 5.15
CA TYR A 87 9.15 13.57 4.09
C TYR A 87 9.07 12.04 4.12
N TYR A 88 9.70 11.36 5.09
CA TYR A 88 9.78 9.90 5.14
C TYR A 88 8.45 9.18 4.86
N TYR A 89 7.39 9.51 5.61
CA TYR A 89 6.08 8.86 5.41
C TYR A 89 5.39 9.26 4.11
N THR A 90 5.69 10.44 3.57
CA THR A 90 5.27 10.87 2.22
C THR A 90 5.97 10.03 1.15
N LEU A 91 7.25 9.71 1.34
CA LEU A 91 8.00 8.83 0.43
C LEU A 91 7.44 7.40 0.45
N LEU A 92 7.00 6.90 1.60
CA LEU A 92 6.28 5.61 1.66
C LEU A 92 4.94 5.69 0.91
N MET A 93 4.20 6.80 1.06
CA MET A 93 2.95 7.06 0.32
C MET A 93 3.17 7.07 -1.19
N ALA A 94 4.28 7.65 -1.64
CA ALA A 94 4.67 7.73 -3.04
C ALA A 94 5.44 6.49 -3.53
N SER A 95 5.07 5.33 -3.03
CA SER A 95 5.74 4.06 -3.34
C SER A 95 4.76 2.90 -3.23
N PRO A 96 5.14 1.69 -3.68
CA PRO A 96 4.30 0.52 -3.53
C PRO A 96 4.07 0.11 -2.07
N ILE A 97 4.77 0.69 -1.09
CA ILE A 97 4.66 0.35 0.34
C ILE A 97 3.30 0.77 0.90
N VAL A 98 2.73 1.89 0.46
CA VAL A 98 1.43 2.36 1.00
C VAL A 98 0.30 1.40 0.70
N ASP A 99 0.32 0.77 -0.47
CA ASP A 99 -0.68 -0.22 -0.87
C ASP A 99 -0.50 -1.53 -0.09
N GLU A 100 0.74 -1.93 0.21
CA GLU A 100 1.01 -3.08 1.09
C GLU A 100 0.56 -2.81 2.54
N LEU A 101 0.83 -1.62 3.08
CA LEU A 101 0.36 -1.22 4.40
C LEU A 101 -1.17 -1.15 4.45
N THR A 102 -1.80 -0.66 3.37
CA THR A 102 -3.25 -0.64 3.22
C THR A 102 -3.82 -2.05 3.19
N MET A 103 -3.20 -2.96 2.45
CA MET A 103 -3.64 -4.35 2.41
C MET A 103 -3.54 -5.02 3.78
N ASP A 104 -2.40 -4.87 4.47
CA ASP A 104 -2.24 -5.40 5.82
C ASP A 104 -3.26 -4.81 6.82
N PHE A 105 -3.56 -3.51 6.73
CA PHE A 105 -4.61 -2.88 7.52
C PHE A 105 -6.01 -3.42 7.21
N VAL A 106 -6.32 -3.62 5.92
CA VAL A 106 -7.60 -4.20 5.47
C VAL A 106 -7.77 -5.62 6.02
N MET A 107 -6.73 -6.45 6.02
CA MET A 107 -6.81 -7.79 6.60
C MET A 107 -7.16 -7.74 8.08
N ALA A 108 -6.52 -6.83 8.83
CA ALA A 108 -6.84 -6.62 10.24
C ALA A 108 -8.27 -6.09 10.43
N LEU A 109 -8.73 -5.18 9.56
CA LEU A 109 -10.09 -4.63 9.58
C LEU A 109 -11.12 -5.73 9.38
N VAL A 110 -11.00 -6.52 8.33
CA VAL A 110 -11.94 -7.61 8.00
C VAL A 110 -12.03 -8.61 9.16
N GLN A 111 -10.90 -8.94 9.79
CA GLN A 111 -10.87 -9.87 10.92
C GLN A 111 -11.51 -9.28 12.18
N ASN A 112 -11.19 -8.03 12.55
CA ASN A 112 -11.65 -7.45 13.81
C ASN A 112 -13.08 -6.92 13.75
N GLU A 113 -13.52 -6.47 12.57
CA GLU A 113 -14.87 -5.99 12.32
C GLU A 113 -15.82 -7.10 11.85
N LYS A 114 -15.29 -8.33 11.66
CA LYS A 114 -16.04 -9.53 11.26
C LYS A 114 -16.82 -9.37 9.96
N LEU A 115 -16.25 -8.60 9.02
CA LEU A 115 -16.93 -8.32 7.75
C LEU A 115 -17.17 -9.62 6.97
N GLY A 116 -18.42 -9.82 6.54
CA GLY A 116 -18.85 -10.98 5.77
C GLY A 116 -18.91 -12.29 6.56
N GLN A 117 -18.91 -12.23 7.90
CA GLN A 117 -18.91 -13.41 8.77
C GLN A 117 -20.26 -13.67 9.45
N ASP A 118 -21.30 -12.92 9.10
CA ASP A 118 -22.68 -13.17 9.52
C ASP A 118 -23.66 -13.09 8.34
N SER A 119 -24.96 -13.08 8.61
CA SER A 119 -26.00 -13.07 7.57
C SER A 119 -26.34 -11.68 7.02
N VAL A 120 -25.74 -10.62 7.56
CA VAL A 120 -25.97 -9.24 7.16
C VAL A 120 -24.92 -8.84 6.12
N SER A 121 -25.36 -8.27 5.00
CA SER A 121 -24.44 -7.82 3.97
C SER A 121 -23.62 -6.62 4.43
N ASP A 122 -22.29 -6.77 4.38
CA ASP A 122 -21.34 -5.69 4.57
C ASP A 122 -20.91 -5.03 3.25
N TYR A 123 -20.36 -3.82 3.36
CA TYR A 123 -19.75 -3.11 2.24
C TYR A 123 -18.35 -2.61 2.60
N LEU A 124 -17.35 -3.01 1.82
CA LEU A 124 -15.96 -2.60 1.96
C LEU A 124 -15.48 -1.95 0.66
N ALA A 125 -15.04 -0.70 0.75
CA ALA A 125 -14.38 0.02 -0.33
C ALA A 125 -12.90 0.25 0.03
N ILE A 126 -12.01 -0.04 -0.92
CA ILE A 126 -10.57 0.05 -0.74
C ILE A 126 -9.99 0.83 -1.92
N SER A 127 -9.17 1.83 -1.62
CA SER A 127 -8.40 2.59 -2.61
C SER A 127 -6.92 2.28 -2.44
N LEU A 128 -6.29 1.80 -3.51
CA LEU A 128 -4.85 1.58 -3.59
C LEU A 128 -4.24 2.77 -4.31
N SER A 129 -3.89 3.79 -3.52
CA SER A 129 -3.53 5.11 -4.03
C SER A 129 -2.05 5.23 -4.42
N GLY A 130 -1.23 4.21 -4.14
CA GLY A 130 0.19 4.22 -4.51
C GLY A 130 0.42 4.44 -6.00
N THR A 131 -0.46 3.90 -6.86
CA THR A 131 -0.42 4.12 -8.32
C THR A 131 -0.55 5.57 -8.74
N ASP A 132 -1.38 6.34 -8.05
CA ASP A 132 -1.60 7.75 -8.36
C ASP A 132 -0.34 8.57 -8.02
N TYR A 133 0.18 8.40 -6.79
CA TYR A 133 1.36 9.14 -6.36
C TYR A 133 2.62 8.76 -7.14
N VAL A 134 2.85 7.47 -7.42
CA VAL A 134 3.97 7.04 -8.26
C VAL A 134 3.82 7.60 -9.68
N GLY A 135 2.62 7.51 -10.25
CA GLY A 135 2.33 8.04 -11.58
C GLY A 135 2.52 9.56 -11.67
N HIS A 136 2.15 10.31 -10.64
CA HIS A 136 2.34 11.76 -10.58
C HIS A 136 3.81 12.17 -10.49
N LEU A 137 4.64 11.42 -9.75
CA LEU A 137 6.06 11.75 -9.58
C LEU A 137 6.91 11.35 -10.79
N PHE A 138 6.64 10.17 -11.37
CA PHE A 138 7.51 9.58 -12.37
C PHE A 138 6.89 9.48 -13.78
N GLY A 139 5.56 9.57 -13.87
CA GLY A 139 4.81 9.43 -15.11
C GLY A 139 4.49 7.96 -15.45
N PRO A 140 3.40 7.73 -16.22
CA PRO A 140 2.81 6.39 -16.39
C PRO A 140 3.68 5.39 -17.19
N ALA A 141 4.67 5.87 -17.93
CA ALA A 141 5.58 5.05 -18.75
C ALA A 141 6.99 4.90 -18.13
N SER A 142 7.15 5.27 -16.85
CA SER A 142 8.43 5.16 -16.15
C SER A 142 8.71 3.73 -15.68
N LEU A 143 9.95 3.50 -15.26
CA LEU A 143 10.33 2.22 -14.66
C LEU A 143 9.63 2.00 -13.31
N GLU A 144 9.43 3.07 -12.54
CA GLU A 144 8.73 3.11 -11.25
C GLU A 144 7.26 2.73 -11.38
N SER A 145 6.57 3.25 -12.40
CA SER A 145 5.18 2.88 -12.69
C SER A 145 5.06 1.40 -13.03
N GLU A 146 5.97 0.84 -13.83
CA GLU A 146 5.98 -0.59 -14.12
C GLU A 146 6.26 -1.43 -12.88
N GLU A 147 7.27 -1.07 -12.08
CA GLU A 147 7.57 -1.77 -10.82
C GLU A 147 6.41 -1.69 -9.83
N ASN A 148 5.76 -0.53 -9.71
CA ASN A 148 4.61 -0.36 -8.85
C ASN A 148 3.43 -1.24 -9.28
N LEU A 149 3.15 -1.33 -10.58
CA LEU A 149 2.12 -2.23 -11.10
C LEU A 149 2.48 -3.71 -10.89
N LEU A 150 3.76 -4.10 -11.04
CA LEU A 150 4.20 -5.47 -10.77
C LEU A 150 4.09 -5.84 -9.29
N ARG A 151 4.32 -4.88 -8.39
CA ARG A 151 4.11 -5.01 -6.95
C ARG A 151 2.62 -5.10 -6.61
N LEU A 152 1.81 -4.23 -7.19
CA LEU A 152 0.34 -4.23 -7.02
C LEU A 152 -0.29 -5.53 -7.49
N ASP A 153 0.17 -6.07 -8.63
CA ASP A 153 -0.25 -7.37 -9.16
C ASP A 153 0.13 -8.54 -8.25
N ARG A 154 1.09 -8.38 -7.32
CA ARG A 154 1.31 -9.39 -6.26
C ARG A 154 0.33 -9.21 -5.10
N THR A 155 -0.11 -7.98 -4.84
CA THR A 155 -0.98 -7.66 -3.71
C THR A 155 -2.43 -8.15 -3.89
N LEU A 156 -2.84 -8.61 -5.09
CA LEU A 156 -4.18 -9.09 -5.50
C LEU A 156 -5.23 -9.17 -4.38
N ILE A 157 -5.80 -8.02 -4.07
CA ILE A 157 -6.61 -7.83 -2.88
C ILE A 157 -7.88 -8.67 -2.91
N ALA A 158 -8.56 -8.72 -4.05
CA ALA A 158 -9.85 -9.37 -4.20
C ALA A 158 -9.78 -10.91 -4.07
N PRO A 159 -8.88 -11.65 -4.77
CA PRO A 159 -8.74 -13.08 -4.54
C PRO A 159 -8.16 -13.40 -3.15
N THR A 160 -7.28 -12.54 -2.60
CA THR A 160 -6.74 -12.73 -1.25
C THR A 160 -7.85 -12.64 -0.20
N LEU A 161 -8.71 -11.62 -0.28
CA LEU A 161 -9.87 -11.47 0.60
C LEU A 161 -10.88 -12.60 0.41
N ALA A 162 -11.13 -13.02 -0.84
CA ALA A 162 -12.06 -14.10 -1.10
C ALA A 162 -11.60 -15.42 -0.45
N LEU A 163 -10.31 -15.75 -0.57
CA LEU A 163 -9.75 -16.92 0.12
C LEU A 163 -9.77 -16.76 1.64
N PHE A 164 -9.39 -15.59 2.16
CA PHE A 164 -9.39 -15.31 3.60
C PHE A 164 -10.79 -15.46 4.21
N LEU A 165 -11.84 -15.05 3.50
CA LEU A 165 -13.23 -15.16 3.92
C LEU A 165 -13.89 -16.49 3.57
N GLY A 166 -13.20 -17.39 2.86
CA GLY A 166 -13.79 -18.65 2.39
C GLY A 166 -14.93 -18.45 1.37
N THR A 167 -14.90 -17.36 0.60
CA THR A 167 -15.92 -17.02 -0.40
C THR A 167 -15.46 -17.37 -1.82
N LYS A 168 -16.39 -17.29 -2.77
CA LYS A 168 -16.10 -17.52 -4.19
C LYS A 168 -15.13 -16.46 -4.70
N LEU A 169 -14.11 -16.88 -5.46
CA LEU A 169 -13.21 -15.95 -6.14
C LEU A 169 -13.98 -14.98 -7.06
N PRO A 170 -13.62 -13.69 -7.09
CA PRO A 170 -14.26 -12.72 -7.96
C PRO A 170 -14.07 -13.08 -9.44
N SER A 171 -15.13 -12.92 -10.23
CA SER A 171 -15.04 -13.05 -11.69
C SER A 171 -14.01 -12.07 -12.26
N GLY A 172 -13.10 -12.55 -13.10
CA GLY A 172 -12.05 -11.71 -13.70
C GLY A 172 -10.79 -11.52 -12.85
N SER A 173 -10.70 -12.17 -11.69
CA SER A 173 -9.42 -12.25 -10.96
C SER A 173 -8.42 -13.09 -11.75
N VAL A 174 -7.32 -12.46 -12.18
CA VAL A 174 -6.15 -13.12 -12.75
C VAL A 174 -4.99 -13.02 -11.76
N GLY A 175 -4.20 -14.08 -11.61
CA GLY A 175 -3.04 -14.13 -10.70
C GLY A 175 -3.22 -15.05 -9.47
N LYS A 176 -2.24 -15.05 -8.56
CA LYS A 176 -2.21 -15.92 -7.37
C LYS A 176 -2.41 -15.10 -6.09
N PRO A 177 -3.41 -15.42 -5.25
CA PRO A 177 -3.61 -14.72 -3.98
C PRO A 177 -2.40 -14.84 -3.04
N LEU A 178 -2.25 -13.87 -2.14
CA LEU A 178 -1.17 -13.83 -1.16
C LEU A 178 -1.33 -14.98 -0.17
N THR A 179 -0.46 -16.00 -0.29
CA THR A 179 -0.50 -17.18 0.58
C THR A 179 -0.11 -16.88 2.02
N GLU A 180 0.75 -15.88 2.21
CA GLU A 180 1.22 -15.40 3.51
C GLU A 180 0.08 -14.77 4.32
N ALA A 181 -0.96 -14.26 3.65
CA ALA A 181 -2.16 -13.74 4.29
C ALA A 181 -3.11 -14.85 4.80
N MET A 182 -2.91 -16.10 4.38
CA MET A 182 -3.73 -17.25 4.76
C MET A 182 -3.18 -18.04 5.95
N SER A 183 -1.93 -17.80 6.35
CA SER A 183 -1.25 -18.55 7.40
C SER A 183 -1.22 -17.76 8.73
N LYS A 184 -2.36 -17.66 9.42
CA LYS A 184 -2.42 -17.36 10.87
C LYS A 184 -3.61 -18.02 11.53
#